data_AF-A0A7W1CJH0-F1
#
_entry.id   AF-A0A7W1CJH0-F1
#
_cell.length_a   1.000
_cell.length_b   1.000
_cell.length_c   1.000
_cell.angle_alpha   90.00
_cell.angle_beta   90.00
_cell.angle_gamma   90.00
#
_symmetry.space_group_name_H-M   'P 1'
#
loop_
_entity.id
_entity.type
_entity.pdbx_description
1 polymer ?
#
loop_
_entity_poly.entity_id
_entity_poly.type
_entity_poly.pdbx_seq_one_letter_code
_entity_poly.pdbx_strand_id
1 'polypeptide(L)'
;MQYIVNGLPVYAHPKDDLKAFRYITSNFIHQGLCRKTEIERCFHISEDSVQRAYKKFVEKGESGFFGDDARKGTAHKITGDCRLRIQKKLDKGQSVNSIAKEEGVRESAIRYGIKQGYLKKTAVG
;
A
#
# COMPACT_ATOMS: atom_id res chain seq x y z
N MET A 1 -18.57 11.99 7.44
CA MET A 1 -19.64 11.57 6.50
C MET A 1 -20.55 10.62 7.22
N GLN A 2 -21.87 10.84 7.17
CA GLN A 2 -22.88 9.99 7.79
C GLN A 2 -23.79 9.39 6.73
N TYR A 3 -24.18 8.14 6.90
CA TYR A 3 -25.03 7.38 5.98
C TYR A 3 -26.33 7.02 6.68
N ILE A 4 -27.44 7.28 6.00
CA ILE A 4 -28.79 7.11 6.53
C ILE A 4 -29.55 6.17 5.60
N VAL A 5 -30.17 5.14 6.17
CA VAL A 5 -31.06 4.20 5.46
C VAL A 5 -32.41 4.23 6.16
N ASN A 6 -33.48 4.50 5.42
CA ASN A 6 -34.84 4.63 5.96
C ASN A 6 -34.95 5.59 7.18
N GLY A 7 -34.21 6.70 7.14
CA GLY A 7 -34.22 7.70 8.21
C GLY A 7 -33.37 7.35 9.44
N LEU A 8 -32.72 6.19 9.46
CA LEU A 8 -31.86 5.76 10.56
C LEU A 8 -30.37 5.83 10.18
N PRO A 9 -29.50 6.36 11.07
CA PRO A 9 -28.06 6.36 10.83
C PRO A 9 -27.52 4.94 10.94
N VAL A 10 -26.84 4.47 9.90
CA VAL A 10 -26.29 3.11 9.83
C VAL A 10 -24.78 3.06 9.81
N TYR A 11 -24.12 4.10 9.29
CA TYR A 11 -22.66 4.21 9.25
C TYR A 11 -22.21 5.66 9.35
N ALA A 12 -20.98 5.86 9.82
CA ALA A 12 -20.27 7.12 9.72
C ALA A 12 -18.75 6.88 9.56
N HIS A 13 -18.06 7.79 8.87
CA HIS A 13 -16.60 7.79 8.80
C HIS A 13 -16.03 9.22 8.62
N PRO A 14 -14.74 9.46 8.97
CA PRO A 14 -14.04 10.72 8.66
C PRO A 14 -14.02 11.01 7.16
N LYS A 15 -14.13 12.27 6.74
CA LYS A 15 -14.28 12.64 5.31
C LYS A 15 -13.16 12.11 4.41
N ASP A 16 -11.96 12.01 4.97
CA ASP A 16 -10.72 11.56 4.35
C ASP A 16 -10.48 10.04 4.45
N ASP A 17 -11.29 9.30 5.19
CA ASP A 17 -11.19 7.85 5.29
C ASP A 17 -11.80 7.15 4.07
N LEU A 18 -10.98 7.03 3.03
CA LEU A 18 -11.35 6.32 1.80
C LEU A 18 -11.49 4.81 1.99
N LYS A 19 -10.88 4.21 3.02
CA LYS A 19 -11.03 2.77 3.29
C LYS A 19 -12.44 2.49 3.79
N ALA A 20 -12.88 3.25 4.79
CA ALA A 20 -14.22 3.18 5.33
C ALA A 20 -15.28 3.52 4.28
N PHE A 21 -15.09 4.61 3.51
CA PHE A 21 -15.96 4.98 2.40
C PHE A 21 -16.20 3.79 1.46
N ARG A 22 -15.12 3.20 0.93
CA ARG A 22 -15.21 2.11 -0.04
C ARG A 22 -15.85 0.86 0.54
N TYR A 23 -15.56 0.53 1.80
CA TYR A 23 -16.19 -0.60 2.48
C TYR A 23 -17.70 -0.39 2.62
N ILE A 24 -18.12 0.75 3.17
CA ILE A 24 -19.52 1.08 3.44
C ILE A 24 -20.34 1.08 2.14
N THR A 25 -19.89 1.79 1.11
CA THR A 25 -20.62 1.86 -0.17
C THR A 25 -20.67 0.49 -0.85
N SER A 26 -19.63 -0.33 -0.73
CA SER A 26 -19.63 -1.69 -1.27
C SER A 26 -20.60 -2.60 -0.52
N ASN A 27 -20.70 -2.47 0.80
CA ASN A 27 -21.67 -3.18 1.62
C ASN A 27 -23.11 -2.82 1.22
N PHE A 28 -23.41 -1.54 0.98
CA PHE A 28 -24.73 -1.11 0.51
C PHE A 28 -25.09 -1.70 -0.86
N ILE A 29 -24.13 -1.73 -1.80
CA ILE A 29 -24.33 -2.38 -3.09
C ILE A 29 -24.59 -3.88 -2.90
N HIS A 30 -23.83 -4.54 -2.02
CA HIS A 30 -23.97 -5.97 -1.76
C HIS A 30 -25.32 -6.33 -1.14
N GLN A 31 -25.84 -5.48 -0.25
CA GLN A 31 -27.15 -5.62 0.38
C GLN A 31 -28.32 -5.19 -0.52
N GLY A 32 -28.04 -4.68 -1.73
CA GLY A 32 -29.07 -4.18 -2.65
C GLY A 32 -29.71 -2.85 -2.22
N LEU A 33 -29.09 -2.11 -1.29
CA LEU A 33 -29.57 -0.81 -0.81
C LEU A 33 -29.34 0.32 -1.82
N CYS A 34 -28.35 0.16 -2.70
CA CYS A 34 -28.09 1.08 -3.81
C CYS A 34 -27.35 0.40 -4.96
N ARG A 35 -27.40 1.00 -6.14
CA ARG A 35 -26.68 0.58 -7.34
C ARG A 35 -25.31 1.26 -7.43
N LYS A 36 -24.36 0.64 -8.14
CA LYS A 36 -23.02 1.22 -8.40
C LYS A 36 -23.11 2.61 -9.03
N THR A 37 -23.99 2.75 -10.02
CA THR A 37 -24.25 4.01 -10.74
C THR A 37 -24.78 5.12 -9.83
N GLU A 38 -25.48 4.79 -8.75
CA GLU A 38 -25.96 5.78 -7.77
C GLU A 38 -24.82 6.29 -6.90
N ILE A 39 -23.89 5.42 -6.51
CA ILE A 39 -22.65 5.80 -5.80
C ILE A 39 -21.79 6.70 -6.68
N GLU A 40 -21.60 6.33 -7.95
CA GLU A 40 -20.81 7.12 -8.91
C GLU A 40 -21.36 8.54 -9.05
N ARG A 41 -22.67 8.68 -9.27
CA ARG A 41 -23.34 9.98 -9.42
C ARG A 41 -23.34 10.79 -8.14
N CYS A 42 -23.61 10.17 -6.99
CA CYS A 42 -23.67 10.87 -5.70
C CYS A 42 -22.30 11.40 -5.28
N PHE A 43 -21.27 10.57 -5.40
CA PHE A 43 -19.92 10.90 -4.92
C PHE A 43 -18.98 11.43 -6.00
N HIS A 44 -19.45 11.53 -7.25
CA HIS A 44 -18.68 12.03 -8.39
C HIS A 44 -17.36 11.27 -8.59
N ILE A 45 -17.45 9.93 -8.55
CA ILE A 45 -16.30 9.03 -8.72
C ILE A 45 -16.49 8.12 -9.93
N SER A 46 -15.38 7.67 -10.50
CA SER A 46 -15.37 6.77 -11.66
C SER A 46 -15.98 5.40 -11.34
N GLU A 47 -16.69 4.82 -12.32
CA GLU A 47 -17.17 3.43 -12.30
C GLU A 47 -16.07 2.43 -11.91
N ASP A 48 -14.88 2.55 -12.51
CA ASP A 48 -13.72 1.68 -12.19
C ASP A 48 -13.33 1.69 -10.72
N SER A 49 -13.49 2.83 -10.03
CA SER A 49 -13.19 2.93 -8.60
C SER A 49 -14.24 2.17 -7.78
N VAL A 50 -15.51 2.32 -8.13
CA VAL A 50 -16.63 1.62 -7.47
C VAL A 50 -16.54 0.12 -7.72
N GLN A 51 -16.31 -0.29 -8.97
CA GLN A 51 -16.18 -1.70 -9.35
C GLN A 51 -15.00 -2.38 -8.65
N ARG A 52 -13.82 -1.74 -8.59
CA ARG A 52 -12.66 -2.30 -7.87
C ARG A 52 -12.91 -2.44 -6.38
N ALA A 53 -13.54 -1.44 -5.75
CA ALA A 53 -13.91 -1.51 -4.34
C ALA A 53 -14.92 -2.65 -4.09
N TYR A 54 -15.97 -2.72 -4.90
CA TYR A 54 -17.00 -3.75 -4.76
C TYR A 54 -16.45 -5.16 -4.95
N LYS A 55 -15.62 -5.38 -5.99
CA LYS A 55 -14.96 -6.68 -6.21
C LYS A 55 -14.11 -7.08 -4.99
N LYS A 56 -13.32 -6.14 -4.45
CA LYS A 56 -12.51 -6.36 -3.25
C LYS A 56 -13.36 -6.72 -2.03
N PHE A 57 -14.52 -6.10 -1.87
CA PHE A 57 -15.48 -6.41 -0.81
C PHE A 57 -16.04 -7.83 -0.94
N VAL A 58 -16.46 -8.24 -2.14
CA VAL A 58 -16.96 -9.60 -2.36
C VAL A 58 -15.88 -10.65 -2.10
N GLU A 59 -14.64 -10.39 -2.50
CA GLU A 59 -13.55 -11.36 -2.37
C GLU A 59 -12.97 -11.45 -0.94
N LYS A 60 -12.90 -10.33 -0.21
CA LYS A 60 -12.11 -10.24 1.04
C LYS A 60 -12.91 -9.72 2.23
N GLY A 61 -14.13 -9.26 2.03
CA GLY A 61 -14.94 -8.61 3.05
C GLY A 61 -14.19 -7.47 3.75
N GLU A 62 -14.38 -7.38 5.06
CA GLU A 62 -13.76 -6.37 5.93
C GLU A 62 -12.22 -6.44 5.91
N SER A 63 -11.65 -7.64 5.92
CA SER A 63 -10.19 -7.84 5.91
C SER A 63 -9.50 -7.20 4.70
N GLY A 64 -10.22 -7.07 3.57
CA GLY A 64 -9.71 -6.37 2.40
C GLY A 64 -9.40 -4.90 2.68
N PHE A 65 -10.19 -4.23 3.51
CA PHE A 65 -10.09 -2.78 3.73
C PHE A 65 -9.31 -2.44 4.99
N PHE A 66 -9.47 -3.24 6.04
CA PHE A 66 -8.94 -2.96 7.38
C PHE A 66 -7.91 -3.99 7.87
N GLY A 67 -7.67 -5.06 7.11
CA GLY A 67 -6.59 -6.00 7.41
C GLY A 67 -5.20 -5.42 7.13
N ASP A 68 -4.19 -6.18 7.54
CA ASP A 68 -2.79 -5.83 7.34
C ASP A 68 -2.47 -5.60 5.85
N ASP A 69 -1.65 -4.59 5.58
CA ASP A 69 -1.25 -4.28 4.22
C ASP A 69 -0.36 -5.39 3.67
N ALA A 70 -0.94 -6.25 2.82
CA ALA A 70 -0.22 -7.33 2.16
C ALA A 70 0.85 -6.84 1.17
N ARG A 71 0.98 -5.52 0.94
CA ARG A 71 2.10 -4.94 0.21
C ARG A 71 3.39 -5.09 1.01
N LYS A 72 3.98 -6.27 0.93
CA LYS A 72 5.40 -6.47 1.19
C LYS A 72 6.13 -5.73 0.09
N GLY A 73 6.55 -4.49 0.36
CA GLY A 73 7.41 -3.75 -0.55
C GLY A 73 8.68 -4.56 -0.82
N THR A 74 8.70 -5.34 -1.89
CA THR A 74 9.89 -6.07 -2.30
C THR A 74 10.90 -5.03 -2.77
N ALA A 75 12.09 -5.04 -2.17
CA ALA A 75 13.21 -4.20 -2.56
C ALA A 75 13.73 -4.67 -3.93
N HIS A 76 12.98 -4.42 -5.00
CA HIS A 76 13.25 -4.94 -6.34
C HIS A 76 14.62 -4.55 -6.91
N LYS A 77 15.29 -3.55 -6.33
CA LYS A 77 16.56 -3.02 -6.84
C LYS A 77 17.81 -3.62 -6.19
N ILE A 78 17.72 -4.24 -5.02
CA ILE A 78 18.89 -4.79 -4.30
C ILE A 78 18.67 -6.29 -4.07
N THR A 79 18.66 -7.04 -5.17
CA THR A 79 18.47 -8.49 -5.22
C THR A 79 19.59 -9.13 -6.05
N GLY A 80 19.78 -10.45 -5.92
CA GLY A 80 20.73 -11.23 -6.72
C GLY A 80 22.14 -10.65 -6.75
N ASP A 81 22.69 -10.49 -7.96
CA ASP A 81 24.06 -10.00 -8.18
C ASP A 81 24.27 -8.57 -7.70
N CYS A 82 23.26 -7.70 -7.81
CA CYS A 82 23.36 -6.31 -7.34
C CYS A 82 23.62 -6.28 -5.83
N ARG A 83 22.89 -7.11 -5.07
CA ARG A 83 23.11 -7.26 -3.63
C ARG A 83 24.54 -7.75 -3.32
N LEU A 84 25.05 -8.75 -4.05
CA LEU A 84 26.40 -9.28 -3.84
C LEU A 84 27.48 -8.24 -4.12
N ARG A 85 27.34 -7.46 -5.20
CA ARG A 85 28.28 -6.37 -5.52
C ARG A 85 28.25 -5.28 -4.46
N ILE A 86 27.06 -4.84 -4.04
CA ILE A 86 26.90 -3.86 -2.97
C ILE A 86 27.52 -4.37 -1.66
N GLN A 87 27.29 -5.64 -1.29
CA GLN A 87 27.87 -6.23 -0.07
C GLN A 87 29.40 -6.25 -0.13
N LYS A 88 30.01 -6.72 -1.23
CA LYS A 88 31.47 -6.71 -1.40
C LYS A 88 32.08 -5.32 -1.26
N LYS A 89 31.39 -4.28 -1.71
CA LYS A 89 31.83 -2.89 -1.61
C LYS A 89 31.70 -2.35 -0.18
N LEU A 90 30.61 -2.70 0.51
CA LEU A 90 30.43 -2.40 1.94
C LEU A 90 31.50 -3.09 2.80
N ASP A 91 31.83 -4.35 2.50
CA ASP A 91 32.86 -5.12 3.22
C ASP A 91 34.25 -4.48 3.07
N LYS A 92 34.51 -3.80 1.95
CA LYS A 92 35.73 -3.01 1.70
C LYS A 92 35.72 -1.62 2.35
N GLY A 93 34.67 -1.29 3.11
CA GLY A 93 34.53 0.02 3.78
C GLY A 93 34.14 1.18 2.86
N GLN A 94 33.72 0.92 1.61
CA GLN A 94 33.28 1.99 0.71
C GLN A 94 32.02 2.68 1.24
N SER A 95 31.92 4.00 1.02
CA SER A 95 30.78 4.78 1.50
C SER A 95 29.50 4.44 0.75
N VAL A 96 28.37 4.47 1.46
CA VAL A 96 27.05 4.15 0.90
C VAL A 96 26.70 5.04 -0.30
N ASN A 97 27.08 6.32 -0.25
CA ASN A 97 26.86 7.27 -1.34
C ASN A 97 27.65 6.90 -2.61
N SER A 98 28.93 6.51 -2.46
CA SER A 98 29.76 6.09 -3.59
C SER A 98 29.21 4.82 -4.24
N ILE A 99 28.82 3.84 -3.42
CA ILE A 99 28.24 2.58 -3.90
C ILE A 99 26.93 2.84 -4.66
N ALA A 100 26.09 3.74 -4.14
CA ALA A 100 24.83 4.11 -4.78
C ALA A 100 25.04 4.64 -6.20
N LYS A 101 26.02 5.53 -6.38
CA LYS A 101 26.36 6.10 -7.69
C LYS A 101 26.88 5.02 -8.65
N GLU A 102 27.78 4.16 -8.17
CA GLU A 102 28.42 3.15 -9.01
C GLU A 102 27.47 2.02 -9.44
N GLU A 103 26.54 1.63 -8.57
CA GLU A 103 25.57 0.57 -8.84
C GLU A 103 24.26 1.10 -9.46
N GLY A 104 24.13 2.41 -9.67
CA GLY A 104 22.92 3.01 -10.25
C GLY A 104 21.68 2.87 -9.37
N VAL A 105 21.85 2.76 -8.05
CA VAL A 105 20.75 2.60 -7.09
C VAL A 105 20.58 3.83 -6.20
N ARG A 106 19.41 3.98 -5.58
CA ARG A 106 19.19 5.05 -4.60
C ARG A 106 19.96 4.75 -3.32
N GLU A 107 20.64 5.75 -2.78
CA GLU A 107 21.34 5.64 -1.49
C GLU A 107 20.40 5.20 -0.35
N SER A 108 19.16 5.70 -0.37
CA SER A 108 18.12 5.31 0.58
C SER A 108 17.76 3.82 0.52
N ALA A 109 17.88 3.18 -0.65
CA ALA A 109 17.65 1.75 -0.79
C ALA A 109 18.76 0.92 -0.12
N ILE A 110 20.02 1.34 -0.25
CA ILE A 110 21.15 0.68 0.43
C ILE A 110 21.03 0.87 1.94
N ARG A 111 20.74 2.10 2.43
CA ARG A 111 20.50 2.35 3.86
C ARG A 111 19.35 1.51 4.42
N TYR A 112 18.25 1.40 3.66
CA TYR A 112 17.13 0.53 4.02
C TYR A 112 17.57 -0.93 4.09
N GLY A 113 18.34 -1.41 3.12
CA GLY A 113 18.92 -2.76 3.13
C GLY A 113 19.79 -3.03 4.36
N ILE A 114 20.59 -2.05 4.81
CA ILE A 114 21.36 -2.15 6.06
C ILE A 114 20.44 -2.19 7.27
N LYS A 115 19.47 -1.28 7.36
CA LYS A 115 18.50 -1.20 8.47
C LYS A 115 17.69 -2.49 8.65
N GLN A 116 17.32 -3.14 7.54
CA GLN A 116 16.57 -4.40 7.54
C GLN A 116 17.46 -5.65 7.71
N GLY A 117 18.77 -5.49 7.85
CA GLY A 117 19.72 -6.61 7.97
C GLY A 117 19.97 -7.37 6.66
N TYR A 118 19.46 -6.88 5.53
CA TYR A 118 19.75 -7.45 4.22
C TYR A 118 21.20 -7.17 3.80
N LEU A 119 21.75 -6.01 4.12
CA LEU A 119 23.15 -5.67 3.88
C LEU A 119 23.87 -5.50 5.22
N LYS A 120 25.11 -5.95 5.31
CA LYS A 120 25.94 -5.78 6.50
C LYS A 120 26.95 -4.66 6.26
N LYS A 121 27.04 -3.72 7.21
CA LYS A 121 28.14 -2.76 7.25
C LYS A 121 29.02 -3.16 8.42
N THR A 122 30.22 -3.66 8.13
CA THR A 122 31.22 -3.88 9.17
C THR A 122 31.60 -2.52 9.72
N ALA A 123 31.43 -2.31 11.02
CA ALA A 123 32.01 -1.16 11.68
C ALA A 123 33.53 -1.32 11.57
N VAL A 124 34.14 -0.56 10.67
CA VAL A 124 35.57 -0.27 10.82
C VAL A 124 35.64 0.57 12.08
N GLY A 125 36.26 0.02 13.13
CA GLY A 125 36.47 0.69 14.40
C GLY A 125 37.21 2.00 14.25
#